data_AF-A0ABD3L108-F1
#
_entry.id   AF-A0ABD3L108-F1
#
_cell.length_a   1.000
_cell.length_b   1.000
_cell.length_c   1.000
_cell.angle_alpha   90.00
_cell.angle_beta   90.00
_cell.angle_gamma   90.00
#
_symmetry.space_group_name_H-M   'P 1'
#
loop_
_entity.id
_entity.type
_entity.pdbx_description
1 polymer ?
#
loop_
_entity_poly.entity_id
_entity_poly.type
_entity_poly.pdbx_seq_one_letter_code
_entity_poly.pdbx_strand_id
1 'polypeptide(L)'
;MAQNVKGGYWFPDSGITASDINSALFTHLFCAFADVDSFAAFTRDVQQKNPSVVTLLSIGGGGNKSIADNIASVARQSSSRKSFIDSSFALARSNGFHGLDLDWSPQIATRRWPTWGGQLGQGFLLLSAAVHYSPHHWSNTNYPVAAMVASLDWINAMAYDFYAPEQIVLGIPFYGSAFALADANNHGYFAPFTGLAISSEGMRMYNQITTYLSLNNATTVYNSTVVSAYCYSGTTWISYDDIQTICTKVAYTKGRGLKGYFAWHVAASSSW
;
A
#
# COMPACT_ATOMS: atom_id res chain seq x y z
N MET A 1 33.97 2.03 -2.00
CA MET A 1 32.84 2.95 -1.74
C MET A 1 31.58 2.10 -1.74
N ALA A 2 30.72 2.24 -0.71
CA ALA A 2 29.44 1.52 -0.70
C ALA A 2 28.59 1.98 -1.89
N GLN A 3 28.04 1.04 -2.66
CA GLN A 3 27.18 1.36 -3.79
C GLN A 3 25.81 1.78 -3.26
N ASN A 4 25.25 2.87 -3.78
CA ASN A 4 23.90 3.29 -3.41
C ASN A 4 22.87 2.24 -3.87
N VAL A 5 21.87 1.97 -3.01
CA VAL A 5 20.81 0.99 -3.28
C VAL A 5 19.60 1.67 -3.93
N LYS A 6 19.23 1.22 -5.12
CA LYS A 6 17.94 1.45 -5.78
C LYS A 6 17.22 0.10 -5.81
N GLY A 7 16.44 -0.16 -4.78
CA GLY A 7 15.81 -1.45 -4.50
C GLY A 7 14.42 -1.61 -5.11
N GLY A 8 14.05 -2.82 -5.51
CA GLY A 8 12.68 -3.20 -5.87
C GLY A 8 12.36 -4.63 -5.47
N TYR A 9 11.22 -4.86 -4.84
CA TYR A 9 10.70 -6.18 -4.51
C TYR A 9 9.84 -6.74 -5.64
N TRP A 10 9.98 -8.03 -5.93
CA TRP A 10 9.14 -8.78 -6.85
C TRP A 10 8.71 -10.11 -6.21
N PHE A 11 7.48 -10.55 -6.51
CA PHE A 11 6.98 -11.87 -6.13
C PHE A 11 6.14 -12.47 -7.26
N PRO A 12 6.03 -13.82 -7.39
CA PRO A 12 5.43 -14.48 -8.55
C PRO A 12 3.97 -14.06 -8.83
N ASP A 13 3.17 -13.84 -7.79
CA ASP A 13 1.75 -13.50 -7.92
C ASP A 13 1.49 -12.00 -8.16
N SER A 14 2.54 -11.20 -8.39
CA SER A 14 2.43 -9.75 -8.62
C SER A 14 1.78 -9.37 -9.96
N GLY A 15 1.55 -10.35 -10.85
CA GLY A 15 0.97 -10.13 -12.18
C GLY A 15 1.98 -9.70 -13.25
N ILE A 16 3.28 -9.66 -12.94
CA ILE A 16 4.37 -9.44 -13.90
C ILE A 16 5.40 -10.56 -13.82
N THR A 17 5.95 -11.00 -14.94
CA THR A 17 7.03 -12.01 -14.95
C THR A 17 8.38 -11.36 -14.62
N ALA A 18 9.33 -12.14 -14.10
CA ALA A 18 10.68 -11.64 -13.78
C ALA A 18 11.38 -11.05 -15.03
N SER A 19 11.19 -11.67 -16.21
CA SER A 19 11.72 -11.17 -17.48
C SER A 19 11.12 -9.84 -17.92
N ASP A 20 9.92 -9.48 -17.48
CA ASP A 20 9.27 -8.22 -17.83
C ASP A 20 9.81 -7.02 -17.03
N ILE A 21 10.46 -7.28 -15.89
CA ILE A 21 11.03 -6.23 -15.02
C ILE A 21 12.04 -5.40 -15.81
N ASN A 22 11.90 -4.07 -15.77
CA ASN A 22 12.90 -3.15 -16.31
C ASN A 22 14.05 -2.97 -15.29
N SER A 23 14.94 -3.97 -15.22
CA SER A 23 16.04 -4.02 -14.25
C SER A 23 17.08 -2.90 -14.39
N ALA A 24 17.09 -2.15 -15.50
CA ALA A 24 17.97 -1.00 -15.69
C ALA A 24 17.66 0.17 -14.74
N LEU A 25 16.46 0.21 -14.13
CA LEU A 25 16.06 1.22 -13.16
C LEU A 25 16.58 0.94 -11.73
N PHE A 26 17.06 -0.28 -11.50
CA PHE A 26 17.41 -0.77 -10.17
C PHE A 26 18.89 -1.14 -10.08
N THR A 27 19.46 -1.00 -8.89
CA THR A 27 20.78 -1.59 -8.59
C THR A 27 20.62 -2.92 -7.86
N HIS A 28 19.53 -3.08 -7.09
CA HIS A 28 19.23 -4.29 -6.33
C HIS A 28 17.78 -4.71 -6.54
N LEU A 29 17.54 -6.00 -6.75
CA LEU A 29 16.20 -6.59 -6.84
C LEU A 29 16.04 -7.70 -5.80
N PHE A 30 14.91 -7.69 -5.10
CA PHE A 30 14.58 -8.61 -4.03
C PHE A 30 13.51 -9.58 -4.52
N CYS A 31 13.82 -10.88 -4.52
CA CYS A 31 12.91 -11.93 -4.94
C CYS A 31 12.19 -12.48 -3.71
N ALA A 32 10.91 -12.15 -3.55
CA ALA A 32 10.10 -12.47 -2.39
C ALA A 32 9.02 -13.52 -2.71
N PHE A 33 8.69 -14.44 -1.81
CA PHE A 33 9.49 -14.93 -0.68
C PHE A 33 9.97 -16.35 -1.00
N ALA A 34 11.11 -16.74 -0.43
CA ALA A 34 11.72 -18.04 -0.66
C ALA A 34 10.73 -19.19 -0.43
N ASP A 35 10.52 -19.96 -1.49
CA ASP A 35 9.73 -21.19 -1.63
C ASP A 35 10.46 -22.09 -2.66
N VAL A 36 10.27 -23.39 -2.57
CA VAL A 36 11.24 -24.40 -3.04
C VAL A 36 11.31 -24.50 -4.58
N ASP A 37 10.30 -24.03 -5.31
CA ASP A 37 10.11 -24.43 -6.72
C ASP A 37 10.20 -23.29 -7.78
N SER A 38 10.17 -22.01 -7.42
CA SER A 38 9.87 -20.92 -8.40
C SER A 38 11.03 -19.94 -8.72
N PHE A 39 12.21 -20.05 -8.08
CA PHE A 39 13.18 -18.93 -8.08
C PHE A 39 14.47 -19.13 -8.85
N ALA A 40 14.73 -20.32 -9.41
CA ALA A 40 15.98 -20.64 -10.11
C ALA A 40 16.27 -19.78 -11.35
N ALA A 41 15.23 -19.18 -11.94
CA ALA A 41 15.34 -18.35 -13.13
C ALA A 41 15.52 -16.85 -12.84
N PHE A 42 15.16 -16.37 -11.65
CA PHE A 42 14.97 -14.94 -11.39
C PHE A 42 16.21 -14.11 -11.73
N THR A 43 17.36 -14.46 -11.16
CA THR A 43 18.60 -13.70 -11.38
C THR A 43 18.99 -13.65 -12.85
N ARG A 44 18.93 -14.81 -13.53
CA ARG A 44 19.25 -14.90 -14.95
C ARG A 44 18.33 -14.00 -15.78
N ASP A 45 17.03 -14.02 -15.49
CA ASP A 45 16.03 -13.32 -16.29
C ASP A 45 16.14 -11.80 -16.13
N VAL A 46 16.31 -11.29 -14.90
CA VAL A 46 16.47 -9.85 -14.68
C VAL A 46 17.82 -9.32 -15.20
N GLN A 47 18.85 -10.17 -15.23
CA GLN A 47 20.17 -9.80 -15.76
C GLN A 47 20.21 -9.71 -17.28
N GLN A 48 19.21 -10.23 -18.01
CA GLN A 48 19.14 -10.05 -19.47
C GLN A 48 19.05 -8.57 -19.87
N LYS A 49 18.36 -7.76 -19.06
CA LYS A 49 18.19 -6.31 -19.28
C LYS A 49 19.22 -5.45 -18.53
N ASN A 50 19.77 -5.95 -17.43
CA ASN A 50 20.81 -5.27 -16.67
C ASN A 50 21.79 -6.29 -16.08
N PRO A 51 22.89 -6.63 -16.78
CA PRO A 51 23.87 -7.62 -16.30
C PRO A 51 24.55 -7.26 -14.98
N SER A 52 24.48 -5.98 -14.56
CA SER A 52 25.07 -5.49 -13.32
C SER A 52 24.09 -5.43 -12.14
N VAL A 53 22.82 -5.83 -12.33
CA VAL A 53 21.85 -5.85 -11.23
C VAL A 53 22.21 -6.92 -10.21
N VAL A 54 22.15 -6.54 -8.93
CA VAL A 54 22.37 -7.41 -7.79
C VAL A 54 21.02 -7.98 -7.34
N THR A 55 20.98 -9.27 -7.02
CA THR A 55 19.74 -9.96 -6.63
C THR A 55 19.84 -10.56 -5.24
N LEU A 56 18.82 -10.36 -4.41
CA LEU A 56 18.72 -10.94 -3.09
C LEU A 56 17.47 -11.83 -3.00
N LEU A 57 17.62 -12.99 -2.35
CA LEU A 57 16.49 -13.87 -2.04
C LEU A 57 15.88 -13.45 -0.70
N SER A 58 14.63 -13.01 -0.71
CA SER A 58 13.91 -12.60 0.50
C SER A 58 13.25 -13.79 1.19
N ILE A 59 13.44 -13.92 2.50
CA ILE A 59 12.88 -15.00 3.33
C ILE A 59 11.92 -14.39 4.36
N GLY A 60 10.71 -14.93 4.50
CA GLY A 60 9.71 -14.44 5.45
C GLY A 60 8.42 -14.02 4.77
N GLY A 61 7.94 -12.81 5.10
CA GLY A 61 6.70 -12.24 4.56
C GLY A 61 5.59 -12.08 5.58
N GLY A 62 4.88 -10.95 5.52
CA GLY A 62 3.76 -10.57 6.42
C GLY A 62 2.42 -11.29 6.21
N GLY A 63 2.36 -12.32 5.38
CA GLY A 63 1.08 -12.94 4.94
C GLY A 63 0.60 -14.15 5.74
N ASN A 64 1.45 -14.78 6.56
CA ASN A 64 1.08 -16.02 7.26
C ASN A 64 1.74 -16.11 8.65
N LYS A 65 0.90 -16.23 9.69
CA LYS A 65 1.34 -16.40 11.08
C LYS A 65 2.24 -17.62 11.26
N SER A 66 2.02 -18.69 10.50
CA SER A 66 2.87 -19.89 10.60
C SER A 66 4.30 -19.64 10.13
N ILE A 67 4.52 -18.76 9.15
CA ILE A 67 5.87 -18.38 8.68
C ILE A 67 6.60 -17.61 9.78
N ALA A 68 5.92 -16.65 10.42
CA ALA A 68 6.46 -15.91 11.55
C ALA A 68 6.82 -16.83 12.73
N ASP A 69 5.93 -17.77 13.09
CA ASP A 69 6.15 -18.74 14.16
C ASP A 69 7.31 -19.71 13.84
N ASN A 70 7.45 -20.13 12.57
CA ASN A 70 8.54 -20.98 12.11
C ASN A 70 9.91 -20.28 12.21
N ILE A 71 10.01 -19.03 11.75
CA ILE A 71 11.24 -18.23 11.84
C ILE A 71 11.60 -17.98 13.31
N ALA A 72 10.61 -17.67 14.16
CA ALA A 72 10.82 -17.49 15.60
C ALA A 72 11.33 -18.78 16.26
N SER A 73 10.79 -19.95 15.88
CA SER A 73 11.24 -21.25 16.36
C SER A 73 12.69 -21.53 15.98
N VAL A 74 13.06 -21.30 14.71
CA VAL A 74 14.42 -21.45 14.20
C VAL A 74 15.41 -20.55 14.94
N ALA A 75 15.03 -19.33 15.30
CA ALA A 75 15.90 -18.39 16.01
C ALA A 75 16.27 -18.84 17.44
N ARG A 76 15.44 -19.68 18.09
CA ARG A 76 15.60 -20.04 19.52
C ARG A 76 16.81 -20.94 19.81
N GLN A 77 17.15 -21.88 18.94
CA GLN A 77 18.22 -22.85 19.19
C GLN A 77 19.45 -22.60 18.30
N SER A 78 20.66 -22.83 18.83
CA SER A 78 21.90 -22.63 18.05
C SER A 78 22.02 -23.59 16.87
N SER A 79 21.60 -24.84 17.04
CA SER A 79 21.58 -25.86 15.99
C SER A 79 20.64 -25.48 14.84
N SER A 80 19.40 -25.09 15.15
CA SER A 80 18.43 -24.67 14.14
C SER A 80 18.87 -23.41 13.39
N ARG A 81 19.48 -22.43 14.08
CA ARG A 81 20.06 -21.25 13.45
C ARG A 81 21.14 -21.61 12.44
N LYS A 82 22.08 -22.50 12.82
CA LYS A 82 23.14 -22.94 11.92
C LYS A 82 22.58 -23.63 10.68
N SER A 83 21.64 -24.57 10.85
CA SER A 83 21.04 -25.27 9.72
C SER A 83 20.28 -24.33 8.77
N PHE A 84 19.55 -23.34 9.31
CA PHE A 84 18.85 -22.33 8.52
C PHE A 84 19.79 -21.40 7.75
N ILE A 85 20.87 -20.97 8.41
CA ILE A 85 21.92 -20.17 7.75
C ILE A 85 22.54 -21.02 6.63
N ASP A 86 23.07 -22.20 6.93
CA ASP A 86 23.73 -23.04 5.94
C ASP A 86 22.81 -23.36 4.73
N SER A 87 21.53 -23.66 4.98
CA SER A 87 20.57 -23.96 3.91
C SER A 87 20.19 -22.73 3.08
N SER A 88 19.98 -21.56 3.70
CA SER A 88 19.67 -20.31 2.97
C SER A 88 20.84 -19.86 2.10
N PHE A 89 22.07 -20.00 2.59
CA PHE A 89 23.28 -19.75 1.79
C PHE A 89 23.41 -20.72 0.62
N ALA A 90 23.18 -22.01 0.85
CA ALA A 90 23.21 -23.02 -0.20
C ALA A 90 22.15 -22.72 -1.28
N LEU A 91 20.94 -22.36 -0.86
CA LEU A 91 19.83 -22.01 -1.75
C LEU A 91 20.10 -20.73 -2.56
N ALA A 92 20.61 -19.68 -1.93
CA ALA A 92 20.98 -18.46 -2.64
C ALA A 92 22.04 -18.74 -3.70
N ARG A 93 23.10 -19.47 -3.34
CA ARG A 93 24.19 -19.82 -4.26
C ARG A 93 23.74 -20.72 -5.41
N SER A 94 22.94 -21.75 -5.13
CA SER A 94 22.47 -22.68 -6.17
C SER A 94 21.53 -22.01 -7.20
N ASN A 95 20.88 -20.90 -6.81
CA ASN A 95 19.99 -20.14 -7.67
C ASN A 95 20.61 -18.81 -8.16
N GLY A 96 21.92 -18.62 -7.95
CA GLY A 96 22.66 -17.46 -8.47
C GLY A 96 22.35 -16.12 -7.78
N PHE A 97 21.73 -16.12 -6.60
CA PHE A 97 21.53 -14.90 -5.84
C PHE A 97 22.84 -14.37 -5.25
N HIS A 98 22.94 -13.04 -5.20
CA HIS A 98 24.08 -12.31 -4.66
C HIS A 98 23.94 -12.02 -3.17
N GLY A 99 22.74 -12.22 -2.61
CA GLY A 99 22.46 -11.94 -1.21
C GLY A 99 21.21 -12.61 -0.67
N LEU A 100 21.00 -12.42 0.62
CA LEU A 100 19.83 -12.84 1.38
C LEU A 100 19.20 -11.60 2.04
N ASP A 101 17.88 -11.55 2.01
CA ASP A 101 17.10 -10.52 2.68
C ASP A 101 16.13 -11.18 3.66
N LEU A 102 16.18 -10.81 4.93
CA LEU A 102 15.30 -11.39 5.94
C LEU A 102 14.18 -10.42 6.28
N ASP A 103 12.94 -10.77 5.94
CA ASP A 103 11.76 -10.00 6.35
C ASP A 103 11.42 -10.31 7.80
N TRP A 104 12.03 -9.54 8.71
CA TRP A 104 11.97 -9.75 10.14
C TRP A 104 10.96 -8.79 10.77
N SER A 105 9.75 -9.29 11.02
CA SER A 105 8.74 -8.55 11.79
C SER A 105 9.01 -8.58 13.31
N PRO A 106 8.72 -7.50 14.06
CA PRO A 106 8.88 -7.45 15.52
C PRO A 106 8.09 -8.53 16.28
N GLN A 107 7.03 -9.07 15.68
CA GLN A 107 6.26 -10.20 16.22
C GLN A 107 7.12 -11.48 16.36
N ILE A 108 8.18 -11.59 15.55
CA ILE A 108 9.18 -12.67 15.52
C ILE A 108 10.34 -12.36 16.50
N ALA A 109 10.53 -11.09 16.89
CA ALA A 109 11.68 -10.58 17.65
C ALA A 109 11.67 -10.92 19.16
N THR A 110 11.15 -12.09 19.55
CA THR A 110 11.27 -12.55 20.94
C THR A 110 12.68 -13.08 21.21
N ARG A 111 13.56 -12.12 21.57
CA ARG A 111 14.78 -12.24 22.40
C ARG A 111 16.10 -12.75 21.81
N ARG A 112 16.19 -13.27 20.59
CA ARG A 112 17.52 -13.58 19.99
C ARG A 112 17.54 -13.34 18.49
N TRP A 113 18.14 -12.23 18.08
CA TRP A 113 18.64 -12.10 16.72
C TRP A 113 19.68 -13.20 16.49
N PRO A 114 19.60 -13.98 15.40
CA PRO A 114 20.70 -14.82 15.00
C PRO A 114 21.91 -13.90 14.89
N THR A 115 22.92 -14.07 15.73
CA THR A 115 24.21 -13.47 15.43
C THR A 115 24.68 -14.15 14.16
N TRP A 116 24.58 -13.48 13.01
CA TRP A 116 25.31 -13.88 11.80
C TRP A 116 26.77 -13.45 12.02
N GLY A 117 27.37 -13.97 13.08
CA GLY A 117 28.72 -13.66 13.51
C GLY A 117 29.63 -14.83 13.15
N GLY A 118 30.27 -14.73 11.99
CA GLY A 118 31.26 -15.71 11.55
C GLY A 118 31.64 -15.46 10.09
N GLN A 119 32.93 -15.20 9.85
CA GLN A 119 33.52 -15.04 8.54
C GLN A 119 32.99 -16.09 7.55
N LEU A 120 32.27 -15.65 6.52
CA LEU A 120 32.10 -16.43 5.31
C LEU A 120 33.36 -16.28 4.49
N GLY A 121 34.37 -17.05 4.87
CA GLY A 121 35.47 -17.35 3.98
C GLY A 121 34.91 -17.93 2.68
N GLN A 122 35.39 -17.40 1.55
CA GLN A 122 35.18 -17.88 0.18
C GLN A 122 33.84 -17.50 -0.50
N GLY A 123 33.49 -16.21 -0.51
CA GLY A 123 32.47 -15.63 -1.41
C GLY A 123 31.31 -14.99 -0.66
N PHE A 124 31.42 -13.69 -0.38
CA PHE A 124 30.48 -12.91 0.42
C PHE A 124 29.12 -12.78 -0.31
N LEU A 125 28.04 -13.23 0.34
CA LEU A 125 26.68 -12.83 -0.01
C LEU A 125 26.33 -11.56 0.77
N LEU A 126 25.60 -10.63 0.15
CA LEU A 126 25.03 -9.47 0.84
C LEU A 126 23.92 -9.91 1.79
N LEU A 127 23.80 -9.23 2.92
CA LEU A 127 22.80 -9.49 3.94
C LEU A 127 22.00 -8.22 4.24
N SER A 128 20.70 -8.27 4.00
CA SER A 128 19.78 -7.22 4.39
C SER A 128 18.63 -7.76 5.24
N ALA A 129 17.86 -6.86 5.82
CA ALA A 129 16.61 -7.21 6.47
C ALA A 129 15.56 -6.14 6.23
N ALA A 130 14.34 -6.56 5.88
CA ALA A 130 13.16 -5.70 5.98
C ALA A 130 12.74 -5.62 7.45
N VAL A 131 12.61 -4.39 7.94
CA VAL A 131 12.32 -4.11 9.36
C VAL A 131 11.27 -3.01 9.50
N HIS A 132 10.59 -3.01 10.64
CA HIS A 132 9.66 -1.94 10.99
C HIS A 132 10.35 -0.56 10.96
N TYR A 133 9.61 0.49 10.57
CA TYR A 133 10.16 1.85 10.42
C TYR A 133 10.81 2.43 11.69
N SER A 134 10.39 1.93 12.87
CA SER A 134 10.95 2.29 14.17
C SER A 134 11.63 1.08 14.82
N PRO A 135 12.84 1.25 15.40
CA PRO A 135 13.53 0.20 16.16
C PRO A 135 12.82 -0.13 17.49
N HIS A 136 11.92 0.77 17.93
CA HIS A 136 11.05 0.58 19.08
C HIS A 136 9.67 0.15 18.56
N HIS A 137 9.29 -1.09 18.84
CA HIS A 137 7.95 -1.57 18.54
C HIS A 137 7.01 -1.32 19.72
N TRP A 138 5.76 -0.97 19.42
CA TRP A 138 4.72 -0.65 20.41
C TRP A 138 4.43 -1.79 21.41
N SER A 139 4.81 -3.03 21.08
CA SER A 139 4.72 -4.19 21.97
C SER A 139 5.90 -4.36 22.93
N ASN A 140 6.68 -3.30 23.20
CA ASN A 140 7.84 -3.29 24.10
C ASN A 140 8.93 -4.31 23.72
N THR A 141 9.02 -4.64 22.42
CA THR A 141 10.02 -5.55 21.84
C THR A 141 10.92 -4.74 20.91
N ASN A 142 12.18 -4.56 21.31
CA ASN A 142 13.13 -3.75 20.53
C ASN A 142 13.98 -4.64 19.63
N TYR A 143 14.33 -4.11 18.45
CA TYR A 143 15.34 -4.75 17.61
C TYR A 143 16.71 -4.69 18.30
N PRO A 144 17.55 -5.73 18.18
CA PRO A 144 18.92 -5.71 18.69
C PRO A 144 19.83 -4.97 17.71
N VAL A 145 19.70 -3.65 17.69
CA VAL A 145 20.35 -2.73 16.74
C VAL A 145 21.86 -2.99 16.63
N ALA A 146 22.56 -3.19 17.75
CA ALA A 146 24.00 -3.46 17.74
C ALA A 146 24.38 -4.74 16.97
N ALA A 147 23.59 -5.81 17.12
CA ALA A 147 23.82 -7.06 16.41
C ALA A 147 23.49 -6.93 14.91
N MET A 148 22.45 -6.17 14.58
CA MET A 148 22.08 -5.89 13.19
C MET A 148 23.16 -5.09 12.47
N VAL A 149 23.66 -4.01 13.07
CA VAL A 149 24.76 -3.19 12.52
C VAL A 149 26.03 -4.02 12.31
N ALA A 150 26.30 -5.00 13.18
CA ALA A 150 27.46 -5.87 13.05
C ALA A 150 27.29 -7.00 12.03
N SER A 151 26.06 -7.28 11.57
CA SER A 151 25.74 -8.48 10.77
C SER A 151 25.18 -8.20 9.38
N LEU A 152 24.54 -7.04 9.18
CA LEU A 152 23.85 -6.68 7.95
C LEU A 152 24.64 -5.61 7.18
N ASP A 153 24.60 -5.68 5.86
CA ASP A 153 25.11 -4.63 4.99
C ASP A 153 24.20 -3.39 5.05
N TRP A 154 22.87 -3.58 5.13
CA TRP A 154 21.89 -2.52 5.38
C TRP A 154 20.54 -3.06 5.89
N ILE A 155 19.60 -2.15 6.15
CA ILE A 155 18.21 -2.47 6.47
C ILE A 155 17.25 -1.82 5.46
N ASN A 156 16.16 -2.51 5.14
CA ASN A 156 15.04 -1.97 4.37
C ASN A 156 13.94 -1.53 5.36
N ALA A 157 13.88 -0.24 5.70
CA ALA A 157 12.90 0.28 6.65
C ALA A 157 11.50 0.39 6.00
N MET A 158 10.53 -0.38 6.50
CA MET A 158 9.15 -0.40 6.02
C MET A 158 8.35 0.80 6.55
N ALA A 159 8.59 1.97 5.95
CA ALA A 159 7.94 3.24 6.28
C ALA A 159 6.62 3.45 5.53
N TYR A 160 5.73 2.47 5.63
CA TYR A 160 4.38 2.46 5.06
C TYR A 160 3.46 1.63 6.00
N ASP A 161 2.20 1.45 5.63
CA ASP A 161 1.20 0.75 6.46
C ASP A 161 1.03 1.35 7.87
N PHE A 162 1.30 2.65 8.02
CA PHE A 162 1.11 3.38 9.28
C PHE A 162 -0.34 3.32 9.78
N TYR A 163 -1.29 3.22 8.86
CA TYR A 163 -2.71 3.12 9.14
C TYR A 163 -3.29 1.93 8.39
N ALA A 164 -4.07 1.13 9.09
CA ALA A 164 -4.86 0.08 8.48
C ALA A 164 -6.19 0.66 7.97
N PRO A 165 -6.78 0.11 6.89
CA PRO A 165 -8.12 0.51 6.43
C PRO A 165 -9.15 0.56 7.58
N GLU A 166 -9.06 -0.36 8.53
CA GLU A 166 -9.93 -0.47 9.70
C GLU A 166 -9.76 0.68 10.70
N GLN A 167 -8.87 1.65 10.46
CA GLN A 167 -8.71 2.88 11.23
C GLN A 167 -9.24 4.12 10.49
N ILE A 168 -9.70 3.96 9.24
CA ILE A 168 -10.13 5.05 8.37
C ILE A 168 -11.67 5.11 8.32
N VAL A 169 -12.23 6.30 8.57
CA VAL A 169 -13.66 6.59 8.44
C VAL A 169 -13.87 7.56 7.28
N LEU A 170 -14.62 7.17 6.25
CA LEU A 170 -14.86 7.99 5.05
C LEU A 170 -15.88 9.12 5.32
N GLY A 171 -15.55 10.36 4.96
CA GLY A 171 -16.49 11.48 5.05
C GLY A 171 -17.49 11.51 3.89
N ILE A 172 -18.77 11.71 4.20
CA ILE A 172 -19.87 11.84 3.24
C ILE A 172 -20.52 13.23 3.43
N PRO A 173 -20.52 14.10 2.41
CA PRO A 173 -21.13 15.42 2.50
C PRO A 173 -22.66 15.33 2.33
N PHE A 174 -23.41 15.88 3.29
CA PHE A 174 -24.86 16.14 3.15
C PHE A 174 -25.09 17.58 2.66
N TYR A 175 -24.27 18.01 1.72
CA TYR A 175 -24.36 19.32 1.10
C TYR A 175 -23.76 19.26 -0.30
N GLY A 176 -24.01 20.31 -1.06
CA GLY A 176 -23.55 20.50 -2.42
C GLY A 176 -23.06 21.90 -2.68
N SER A 177 -22.59 22.12 -3.91
CA SER A 177 -22.14 23.43 -4.40
C SER A 177 -22.90 23.79 -5.67
N ALA A 178 -23.44 25.00 -5.70
CA ALA A 178 -24.23 25.55 -6.77
C ALA A 178 -23.44 26.57 -7.61
N PHE A 179 -23.52 26.42 -8.93
CA PHE A 179 -22.82 27.22 -9.93
C PHE A 179 -23.80 27.78 -10.95
N ALA A 180 -23.50 28.97 -11.47
CA ALA A 180 -24.21 29.58 -12.57
C ALA A 180 -23.48 29.23 -13.89
N LEU A 181 -24.05 28.33 -14.68
CA LEU A 181 -23.53 27.93 -15.99
C LEU A 181 -23.45 29.14 -16.93
N ALA A 182 -22.41 29.17 -17.76
CA ALA A 182 -22.28 30.15 -18.84
C ALA A 182 -23.29 29.89 -19.98
N ASP A 183 -23.66 28.63 -20.20
CA ASP A 183 -24.66 28.18 -21.17
C ASP A 183 -25.48 27.04 -20.56
N ALA A 184 -26.81 27.20 -20.53
CA ALA A 184 -27.72 26.19 -19.98
C ALA A 184 -27.72 24.87 -20.79
N ASN A 185 -27.30 24.90 -22.07
CA ASN A 185 -27.20 23.71 -22.91
C ASN A 185 -25.91 22.92 -22.67
N ASN A 186 -24.92 23.52 -21.98
CA ASN A 186 -23.70 22.84 -21.55
C ASN A 186 -23.75 22.66 -20.03
N HIS A 187 -24.32 21.54 -19.59
CA HIS A 187 -24.63 21.27 -18.18
C HIS A 187 -23.95 19.99 -17.65
N GLY A 188 -22.95 19.48 -18.37
CA GLY A 188 -22.15 18.34 -17.95
C GLY A 188 -21.10 18.71 -16.89
N TYR A 189 -20.36 17.72 -16.41
CA TYR A 189 -19.14 17.99 -15.65
C TYR A 189 -18.16 18.81 -16.50
N PHE A 190 -17.44 19.72 -15.83
CA PHE A 190 -16.50 20.67 -16.45
C PHE A 190 -17.14 21.71 -17.38
N ALA A 191 -18.47 21.85 -17.37
CA ALA A 191 -19.14 22.95 -18.05
C ALA A 191 -18.64 24.33 -17.54
N PRO A 192 -18.39 25.30 -18.43
CA PRO A 192 -18.02 26.65 -18.02
C PRO A 192 -19.11 27.31 -17.16
N PHE A 193 -18.69 28.00 -16.10
CA PHE A 193 -19.58 28.75 -15.20
C PHE A 193 -19.12 30.20 -15.05
N THR A 194 -20.05 31.11 -14.75
CA THR A 194 -19.81 32.55 -14.57
C THR A 194 -19.70 32.97 -13.11
N GLY A 195 -20.06 32.08 -12.19
CA GLY A 195 -19.93 32.29 -10.75
C GLY A 195 -20.68 31.25 -9.93
N LEU A 196 -20.81 31.53 -8.63
CA LEU A 196 -21.63 30.75 -7.71
C LEU A 196 -23.11 31.12 -7.90
N ALA A 197 -24.00 30.13 -7.72
CA ALA A 197 -25.43 30.32 -7.81
C ALA A 197 -26.09 30.22 -6.43
N ILE A 198 -27.33 30.75 -6.33
CA ILE A 198 -28.24 30.68 -5.18
C ILE A 198 -27.78 31.46 -3.93
N SER A 199 -26.48 31.47 -3.59
CA SER A 199 -25.87 32.34 -2.56
C SER A 199 -24.46 32.74 -2.97
N SER A 200 -23.92 33.75 -2.29
CA SER A 200 -22.52 34.17 -2.37
C SER A 200 -21.51 33.06 -2.03
N GLU A 201 -21.95 32.03 -1.31
CA GLU A 201 -21.12 30.88 -0.90
C GLU A 201 -21.31 29.67 -1.82
N GLY A 202 -22.37 29.63 -2.63
CA GLY A 202 -22.73 28.49 -3.48
C GLY A 202 -23.13 27.21 -2.73
N MET A 203 -22.80 27.08 -1.44
CA MET A 203 -23.10 25.90 -0.65
C MET A 203 -24.62 25.72 -0.45
N ARG A 204 -25.09 24.47 -0.52
CA ARG A 204 -26.49 24.09 -0.26
C ARG A 204 -26.58 22.81 0.54
N MET A 205 -27.35 22.82 1.62
CA MET A 205 -27.64 21.60 2.39
C MET A 205 -28.48 20.62 1.58
N TYR A 206 -28.33 19.31 1.80
CA TYR A 206 -29.05 18.30 1.02
C TYR A 206 -30.58 18.47 1.08
N ASN A 207 -31.16 18.80 2.23
CA ASN A 207 -32.58 19.13 2.37
C ASN A 207 -33.04 20.37 1.59
N GLN A 208 -32.16 21.35 1.38
CA GLN A 208 -32.42 22.52 0.54
C GLN A 208 -32.34 22.12 -0.94
N ILE A 209 -31.43 21.20 -1.28
CA ILE A 209 -31.32 20.65 -2.64
C ILE A 209 -32.58 19.84 -2.97
N THR A 210 -33.07 18.97 -2.09
CA THR A 210 -34.31 18.23 -2.33
C THR A 210 -35.52 19.15 -2.51
N THR A 211 -35.59 20.24 -1.75
CA THR A 211 -36.59 21.30 -1.93
C THR A 211 -36.42 22.03 -3.27
N TYR A 212 -35.17 22.32 -3.68
CA TYR A 212 -34.90 22.94 -4.97
C TYR A 212 -35.35 22.05 -6.14
N LEU A 213 -35.10 20.74 -6.05
CA LEU A 213 -35.51 19.76 -7.07
C LEU A 213 -37.03 19.79 -7.30
N SER A 214 -37.82 19.81 -6.22
CA SER A 214 -39.28 19.79 -6.31
C SER A 214 -39.86 21.11 -6.83
N LEU A 215 -39.30 22.25 -6.43
CA LEU A 215 -39.79 23.57 -6.83
C LEU A 215 -39.44 23.94 -8.28
N ASN A 216 -38.31 23.47 -8.80
CA ASN A 216 -37.77 23.92 -10.08
C ASN A 216 -37.85 22.87 -11.19
N ASN A 217 -38.47 21.71 -10.92
CA ASN A 217 -38.51 20.56 -11.81
C ASN A 217 -37.13 20.26 -12.43
N ALA A 218 -36.09 20.31 -11.59
CA ALA A 218 -34.71 20.23 -12.03
C ALA A 218 -34.37 18.81 -12.50
N THR A 219 -33.55 18.70 -13.55
CA THR A 219 -33.08 17.40 -14.03
C THR A 219 -31.95 16.92 -13.13
N THR A 220 -32.01 15.65 -12.69
CA THR A 220 -30.97 15.01 -11.89
C THR A 220 -30.15 14.05 -12.73
N VAL A 221 -28.85 13.98 -12.45
CA VAL A 221 -27.91 13.10 -13.13
C VAL A 221 -27.00 12.46 -12.10
N TYR A 222 -26.99 11.13 -12.05
CA TYR A 222 -25.97 10.35 -11.36
C TYR A 222 -24.90 9.90 -12.37
N ASN A 223 -23.63 10.06 -12.02
CA ASN A 223 -22.52 9.61 -12.84
C ASN A 223 -21.72 8.52 -12.11
N SER A 224 -21.75 7.30 -12.68
CA SER A 224 -21.10 6.13 -12.11
C SER A 224 -19.57 6.14 -12.26
N THR A 225 -19.02 6.91 -13.19
CA THR A 225 -17.57 7.03 -13.38
C THR A 225 -16.92 7.81 -12.24
N VAL A 226 -17.54 8.91 -11.80
CA VAL A 226 -17.02 9.73 -10.68
C VAL A 226 -17.70 9.45 -9.34
N VAL A 227 -18.79 8.67 -9.33
CA VAL A 227 -19.60 8.35 -8.15
C VAL A 227 -20.05 9.64 -7.44
N SER A 228 -20.80 10.45 -8.18
CA SER A 228 -21.37 11.72 -7.73
C SER A 228 -22.65 12.01 -8.50
N ALA A 229 -23.50 12.87 -7.91
CA ALA A 229 -24.69 13.38 -8.56
C ALA A 229 -24.61 14.90 -8.78
N TYR A 230 -25.36 15.37 -9.77
CA TYR A 230 -25.66 16.78 -9.91
C TYR A 230 -27.11 16.97 -10.37
N CYS A 231 -27.63 18.18 -10.19
CA CYS A 231 -28.89 18.59 -10.79
C CYS A 231 -28.75 19.94 -11.47
N TYR A 232 -29.66 20.24 -12.41
CA TYR A 232 -29.68 21.53 -13.08
C TYR A 232 -31.09 21.97 -13.49
N SER A 233 -31.31 23.29 -13.50
CA SER A 233 -32.49 23.96 -14.07
C SER A 233 -32.10 25.33 -14.58
N GLY A 234 -32.33 25.58 -15.87
CA GLY A 234 -31.78 26.75 -16.57
C GLY A 234 -30.25 26.80 -16.44
N THR A 235 -29.72 27.93 -15.99
CA THR A 235 -28.27 28.10 -15.75
C THR A 235 -27.85 27.71 -14.33
N THR A 236 -28.74 27.27 -13.45
CA THR A 236 -28.35 26.82 -12.11
C THR A 236 -27.97 25.35 -12.15
N TRP A 237 -26.79 25.02 -11.65
CA TRP A 237 -26.26 23.66 -11.59
C TRP A 237 -25.74 23.37 -10.18
N ILE A 238 -26.06 22.22 -9.59
CA ILE A 238 -25.70 21.88 -8.20
C ILE A 238 -25.07 20.49 -8.14
N SER A 239 -23.82 20.38 -7.69
CA SER A 239 -23.17 19.09 -7.38
C SER A 239 -23.53 18.66 -5.98
N TYR A 240 -23.84 17.38 -5.74
CA TYR A 240 -24.10 16.83 -4.40
C TYR A 240 -23.96 15.30 -4.37
N ASP A 241 -24.08 14.72 -3.17
CA ASP A 241 -24.23 13.28 -2.98
C ASP A 241 -25.72 12.94 -2.83
N ASP A 242 -26.27 12.18 -3.77
CA ASP A 242 -27.62 11.63 -3.69
C ASP A 242 -27.63 10.23 -3.07
N ILE A 243 -28.82 9.62 -2.95
CA ILE A 243 -28.99 8.28 -2.35
C ILE A 243 -28.08 7.25 -3.03
N GLN A 244 -28.03 7.25 -4.38
CA GLN A 244 -27.22 6.29 -5.12
C GLN A 244 -25.72 6.48 -4.89
N THR A 245 -25.26 7.73 -4.85
CA THR A 245 -23.88 8.10 -4.52
C THR A 245 -23.51 7.61 -3.12
N ILE A 246 -24.35 7.90 -2.12
CA ILE A 246 -24.13 7.51 -0.72
C ILE A 246 -24.08 5.98 -0.60
N CYS A 247 -25.05 5.27 -1.16
CA CYS A 247 -25.06 3.80 -1.14
C CYS A 247 -23.78 3.20 -1.75
N THR A 248 -23.31 3.78 -2.87
CA THR A 248 -22.08 3.33 -3.53
C THR A 248 -20.84 3.59 -2.66
N LYS A 249 -20.74 4.77 -2.03
CA LYS A 249 -19.62 5.11 -1.12
C LYS A 249 -19.63 4.22 0.13
N VAL A 250 -20.79 3.95 0.71
CA VAL A 250 -20.92 3.02 1.84
C VAL A 250 -20.52 1.60 1.43
N ALA A 251 -20.98 1.11 0.28
CA ALA A 251 -20.55 -0.20 -0.24
C ALA A 251 -19.03 -0.26 -0.47
N TYR A 252 -18.43 0.83 -0.96
CA TYR A 252 -16.98 0.96 -1.11
C TYR A 252 -16.26 0.87 0.24
N THR A 253 -16.72 1.56 1.29
CA THR A 253 -16.10 1.46 2.62
C THR A 253 -16.10 0.02 3.13
N LYS A 254 -17.21 -0.70 2.95
CA LYS A 254 -17.33 -2.11 3.35
C LYS A 254 -16.42 -3.02 2.52
N GLY A 255 -16.41 -2.84 1.20
CA GLY A 255 -15.60 -3.66 0.29
C GLY A 255 -14.09 -3.45 0.43
N ARG A 256 -13.65 -2.30 0.97
CA ARG A 256 -12.24 -1.97 1.20
C ARG A 256 -11.78 -2.17 2.65
N GLY A 257 -12.64 -2.68 3.52
CA GLY A 257 -12.30 -2.89 4.94
C GLY A 257 -12.12 -1.61 5.75
N LEU A 258 -12.73 -0.49 5.33
CA LEU A 258 -12.66 0.74 6.11
C LEU A 258 -13.39 0.59 7.46
N LYS A 259 -13.01 1.37 8.47
CA LYS A 259 -13.71 1.39 9.79
C LYS A 259 -15.19 1.73 9.65
N GLY A 260 -15.51 2.61 8.70
CA GLY A 260 -16.87 3.06 8.43
C GLY A 260 -16.92 4.38 7.66
N TYR A 261 -17.96 5.16 7.89
CA TYR A 261 -18.17 6.48 7.31
C TYR A 261 -18.75 7.45 8.34
N PHE A 262 -18.65 8.75 8.09
CA PHE A 262 -19.31 9.81 8.86
C PHE A 262 -19.96 10.81 7.91
N ALA A 263 -21.01 11.49 8.37
CA ALA A 263 -21.73 12.47 7.57
C ALA A 263 -21.50 13.90 8.09
N TRP A 264 -21.23 14.83 7.17
CA TRP A 264 -21.22 16.27 7.47
C TRP A 264 -22.34 17.00 6.73
N HIS A 265 -23.38 17.51 7.37
CA HIS A 265 -23.75 17.25 8.76
C HIS A 265 -25.20 16.81 8.84
N VAL A 266 -25.54 16.18 9.96
CA VAL A 266 -26.76 15.38 10.10
C VAL A 266 -28.06 16.19 9.94
N ALA A 267 -28.05 17.46 10.35
CA ALA A 267 -29.19 18.39 10.17
C ALA A 267 -29.47 18.78 8.71
N ALA A 268 -28.56 18.48 7.79
CA ALA A 268 -28.75 18.71 6.36
C ALA A 268 -29.48 17.54 5.66
N SER A 269 -29.74 16.43 6.36
CA SER A 269 -30.51 15.30 5.82
C SER A 269 -31.97 15.68 5.53
N SER A 270 -32.62 14.92 4.64
CA SER A 270 -34.02 15.11 4.27
C SER A 270 -34.85 13.92 4.75
N SER A 271 -35.45 14.05 5.94
CA SER A 271 -36.33 13.03 6.56
C SER A 271 -35.69 11.70 7.00
N TRP A 272 -34.36 11.68 7.21
CA TRP A 272 -33.56 10.51 7.64
C TRP A 272 -33.74 9.27 6.77
#